data_AF-A0A939DZK3-F1
#
_entry.id   AF-A0A939DZK3-F1
#
_cell.length_a   1.000
_cell.length_b   1.000
_cell.length_c   1.000
_cell.angle_alpha   90.00
_cell.angle_beta   90.00
_cell.angle_gamma   90.00
#
_symmetry.space_group_name_H-M   'P 1'
#
loop_
_entity.id
_entity.type
_entity.pdbx_description
1 polymer ?
#
loop_
_entity_poly.entity_id
_entity_poly.type
_entity_poly.pdbx_seq_one_letter_code
_entity_poly.pdbx_strand_id
1 'polypeptide(L)'
;MKLPVPKFLSPETAHTARAAAAEHAAKAATWASRATGRGAGGMIGGLVAKTIDPTIMTRLVAGRPVVLVTGTNGKSTTTKMLAAACSTVGSVCTNSGGDNMDAGIISALLETPGADTIVLEVDELHIPHVADAVNPTCLVLLNLSRDQLDRCGEIGRIEKALRDTVARHPDMTVVANCDDVAMTSVAFDSDNVVWVSVGKGWLADSASCPRTGGYIVHDESGDWWAKNTLDDGREFRRPTPDWIVTAEGLSAPDATTYPLDLAVPGKANRGNAAQAVAAAVVSCGADTAQAVKATSRVHDVAGRYATIPFEGRMVHMLLAKNPAGWQEALSMVDRSADGLVIAVNGQVADGVDLSWLWDVTFEDFGDTPVIAAGERGTDLAVRLTYATIDHRLIHDCVEAVRACPPGGRVEVLANYTAFRDLRKNLTRPTPPDTDRATGTPAGDPRSTGGETAVGRLARWARRMAGPDDNPLGETIEATIVNVAEVCGSVGRSIIGAPAKTTAPPTSGEPGSPSRTGRHWLDDDDAAAAETAAAADDHGTPDTPADDAPRSAADHTAAPASDTPPVGAGAGGR
;
A
#
# COMPACT_ATOMS: atom_id res chain seq x y z
N MET A 1 -22.62 19.52 15.28
CA MET A 1 -23.00 20.70 14.45
C MET A 1 -23.29 20.18 13.04
N LYS A 2 -24.39 20.58 12.37
CA LYS A 2 -24.62 20.10 10.97
C LYS A 2 -23.69 20.86 10.03
N LEU A 3 -22.68 20.17 9.50
CA LEU A 3 -21.86 20.67 8.40
C LEU A 3 -22.75 20.94 7.18
N PRO A 4 -22.48 21.98 6.38
CA PRO A 4 -23.23 22.25 5.16
C PRO A 4 -22.91 21.16 4.13
N VAL A 5 -23.95 20.48 3.63
CA VAL A 5 -23.79 19.57 2.48
C VAL A 5 -23.30 20.39 1.29
N PRO A 6 -22.17 20.01 0.64
CA PRO A 6 -21.64 20.75 -0.50
C PRO A 6 -22.68 20.93 -1.60
N LYS A 7 -22.74 22.13 -2.19
CA LYS A 7 -23.56 22.37 -3.38
C LYS A 7 -22.86 21.75 -4.59
N PHE A 8 -23.24 20.52 -4.92
CA PHE A 8 -22.79 19.84 -6.13
C PHE A 8 -22.96 20.72 -7.37
N LEU A 9 -21.88 20.92 -8.11
CA LEU A 9 -21.94 21.55 -9.43
C LEU A 9 -22.73 20.64 -10.37
N SER A 10 -23.66 21.22 -11.13
CA SER A 10 -24.45 20.48 -12.12
C SER A 10 -23.53 19.86 -13.19
N PRO A 11 -23.72 18.59 -13.57
CA PRO A 11 -22.82 17.89 -14.48
C PRO A 11 -23.01 18.30 -15.95
N GLU A 12 -22.61 19.52 -16.32
CA GLU A 12 -22.37 19.92 -17.72
C GLU A 12 -21.02 19.37 -18.24
N THR A 13 -20.77 18.09 -18.02
CA THR A 13 -19.66 17.36 -18.66
C THR A 13 -20.16 16.69 -19.93
N ALA A 14 -20.22 17.44 -21.03
CA ALA A 14 -20.58 16.89 -22.33
C ALA A 14 -19.69 15.68 -22.68
N HIS A 15 -20.30 14.51 -22.86
CA HIS A 15 -19.63 13.31 -23.38
C HIS A 15 -19.10 13.63 -24.78
N THR A 16 -17.80 13.87 -24.89
CA THR A 16 -17.15 14.05 -26.18
C THR A 16 -17.11 12.73 -26.93
N ALA A 17 -17.13 12.77 -28.27
CA ALA A 17 -16.91 11.58 -29.09
C ALA A 17 -15.59 10.86 -28.72
N ARG A 18 -14.58 11.62 -28.27
CA ARG A 18 -13.32 11.11 -27.72
C ARG A 18 -13.51 10.24 -26.47
N ALA A 19 -14.25 10.73 -25.48
CA ALA A 19 -14.55 9.99 -24.25
C ALA A 19 -15.40 8.74 -24.56
N ALA A 20 -16.43 8.88 -25.40
CA ALA A 20 -17.25 7.75 -25.84
C ALA A 20 -16.41 6.67 -26.56
N ALA A 21 -15.49 7.06 -27.45
CA ALA A 21 -14.58 6.13 -28.11
C ALA A 21 -13.62 5.44 -27.12
N ALA A 22 -13.07 6.18 -26.15
CA ALA A 22 -12.23 5.66 -25.08
C ALA A 22 -12.95 4.60 -24.22
N GLU A 23 -14.19 4.88 -23.82
CA GLU A 23 -15.04 3.92 -23.10
C GLU A 23 -15.26 2.61 -23.88
N HIS A 24 -15.61 2.71 -25.17
CA HIS A 24 -15.89 1.54 -26.01
C HIS A 24 -14.63 0.71 -26.28
N ALA A 25 -13.50 1.37 -26.54
CA ALA A 25 -12.21 0.70 -26.71
C ALA A 25 -11.73 0.01 -25.42
N ALA A 26 -11.93 0.65 -24.26
CA ALA A 26 -11.64 0.05 -22.96
C ALA A 26 -12.49 -1.21 -22.69
N LYS A 27 -13.82 -1.11 -22.90
CA LYS A 27 -14.76 -2.24 -22.78
C LYS A 27 -14.36 -3.41 -23.71
N ALA A 28 -13.91 -3.12 -24.93
CA ALA A 28 -13.38 -4.10 -25.87
C ALA A 28 -12.06 -4.74 -25.40
N ALA A 29 -11.11 -3.96 -24.88
CA ALA A 29 -9.82 -4.43 -24.38
C ALA A 29 -9.97 -5.31 -23.12
N THR A 30 -10.82 -4.92 -22.19
CA THR A 30 -11.18 -5.71 -21.01
C THR A 30 -11.82 -7.05 -21.40
N TRP A 31 -12.76 -7.05 -22.37
CA TRP A 31 -13.34 -8.28 -22.91
C TRP A 31 -12.28 -9.17 -23.56
N ALA A 32 -11.39 -8.61 -24.39
CA ALA A 32 -10.32 -9.35 -25.07
C ALA A 32 -9.33 -10.00 -24.09
N SER A 33 -8.98 -9.32 -23.01
CA SER A 33 -8.09 -9.84 -21.97
C SER A 33 -8.73 -11.00 -21.19
N ARG A 34 -10.00 -10.82 -20.74
CA ARG A 34 -10.80 -11.87 -20.08
C ARG A 34 -10.97 -13.08 -21.00
N ALA A 35 -11.38 -12.87 -22.26
CA ALA A 35 -11.61 -13.92 -23.26
C ALA A 35 -10.35 -14.63 -23.77
N THR A 36 -9.15 -14.14 -23.44
CA THR A 36 -7.87 -14.81 -23.76
C THR A 36 -7.14 -15.37 -22.55
N GLY A 37 -7.75 -15.32 -21.35
CA GLY A 37 -7.15 -15.83 -20.12
C GLY A 37 -5.88 -15.11 -19.68
N ARG A 38 -5.62 -13.90 -20.19
CA ARG A 38 -4.39 -13.12 -19.91
C ARG A 38 -4.48 -12.23 -18.67
N GLY A 39 -5.63 -12.18 -18.00
CA GLY A 39 -5.80 -11.51 -16.71
C GLY A 39 -7.28 -11.22 -16.42
N ALA A 40 -7.52 -10.54 -15.28
CA ALA A 40 -8.86 -10.09 -14.88
C ALA A 40 -9.42 -8.94 -15.76
N GLY A 41 -8.61 -8.38 -16.66
CA GLY A 41 -9.04 -7.39 -17.65
C GLY A 41 -9.21 -5.94 -17.15
N GLY A 42 -8.98 -5.65 -15.86
CA GLY A 42 -9.13 -4.31 -15.29
C GLY A 42 -8.14 -3.29 -15.87
N MET A 43 -6.88 -3.34 -15.40
CA MET A 43 -5.82 -2.40 -15.82
C MET A 43 -5.72 -2.14 -17.34
N ILE A 44 -5.92 -3.15 -18.21
CA ILE A 44 -5.82 -2.94 -19.67
C ILE A 44 -6.94 -2.04 -20.22
N GLY A 45 -8.15 -2.11 -19.66
CA GLY A 45 -9.24 -1.22 -20.02
C GLY A 45 -8.93 0.23 -19.64
N GLY A 46 -8.48 0.45 -18.41
CA GLY A 46 -8.09 1.78 -17.92
C GLY A 46 -6.88 2.39 -18.64
N LEU A 47 -5.89 1.57 -19.01
CA LEU A 47 -4.76 2.02 -19.85
C LEU A 47 -5.26 2.51 -21.22
N VAL A 48 -6.05 1.71 -21.93
CA VAL A 48 -6.61 2.09 -23.24
C VAL A 48 -7.48 3.35 -23.14
N ALA A 49 -8.32 3.44 -22.10
CA ALA A 49 -9.11 4.63 -21.81
C ALA A 49 -8.23 5.88 -21.62
N LYS A 50 -7.19 5.83 -20.77
CA LYS A 50 -6.29 6.97 -20.50
C LYS A 50 -5.45 7.36 -21.73
N THR A 51 -5.02 6.41 -22.54
CA THR A 51 -4.30 6.68 -23.79
C THR A 51 -5.19 7.42 -24.80
N ILE A 52 -6.46 7.01 -24.94
CA ILE A 52 -7.38 7.64 -25.89
C ILE A 52 -7.84 9.00 -25.37
N ASP A 53 -8.25 9.13 -24.10
CA ASP A 53 -8.59 10.40 -23.46
C ASP A 53 -7.90 10.56 -22.09
N PRO A 54 -6.81 11.34 -21.99
CA PRO A 54 -6.14 11.63 -20.72
C PRO A 54 -7.04 12.33 -19.67
N THR A 55 -8.15 12.94 -20.09
CA THR A 55 -9.13 13.61 -19.19
C THR A 55 -10.23 12.68 -18.69
N ILE A 56 -10.20 11.39 -19.07
CA ILE A 56 -11.31 10.47 -18.81
C ILE A 56 -11.66 10.27 -17.33
N MET A 57 -10.67 10.35 -16.43
CA MET A 57 -10.92 10.21 -14.98
C MET A 57 -11.87 11.32 -14.48
N THR A 58 -11.58 12.59 -14.80
CA THR A 58 -12.42 13.76 -14.48
C THR A 58 -13.83 13.65 -15.07
N ARG A 59 -13.94 13.10 -16.28
CA ARG A 59 -15.24 12.86 -16.94
C ARG A 59 -16.05 11.77 -16.25
N LEU A 60 -15.40 10.67 -15.90
CA LEU A 60 -16.06 9.51 -15.31
C LEU A 60 -16.52 9.74 -13.87
N VAL A 61 -15.86 10.61 -13.09
CA VAL A 61 -16.38 10.95 -11.75
C VAL A 61 -17.66 11.81 -11.82
N ALA A 62 -17.81 12.64 -12.86
CA ALA A 62 -19.05 13.36 -13.19
C ALA A 62 -19.66 14.21 -12.04
N GLY A 63 -18.81 14.80 -11.19
CA GLY A 63 -19.25 15.65 -10.06
C GLY A 63 -19.85 14.91 -8.87
N ARG A 64 -19.76 13.57 -8.84
CA ARG A 64 -20.19 12.73 -7.70
C ARG A 64 -19.25 12.89 -6.49
N PRO A 65 -19.71 12.60 -5.25
CA PRO A 65 -18.82 12.44 -4.10
C PRO A 65 -17.71 11.42 -4.39
N VAL A 66 -16.47 11.80 -4.10
CA VAL A 66 -15.28 10.96 -4.20
C VAL A 66 -14.56 10.95 -2.86
N VAL A 67 -14.30 9.76 -2.33
CA VAL A 67 -13.45 9.53 -1.16
C VAL A 67 -12.22 8.76 -1.61
N LEU A 68 -11.03 9.31 -1.37
CA LEU A 68 -9.76 8.65 -1.62
C LEU A 68 -9.19 8.09 -0.31
N VAL A 69 -8.55 6.93 -0.37
CA VAL A 69 -7.93 6.26 0.78
C VAL A 69 -6.47 5.94 0.48
N THR A 70 -5.56 6.37 1.34
CA THR A 70 -4.10 6.26 1.12
C THR A 70 -3.31 6.07 2.43
N GLY A 71 -2.04 5.71 2.30
CA GLY A 71 -1.12 5.41 3.41
C GLY A 71 -0.57 3.99 3.31
N THR A 72 0.57 3.69 3.92
CA THR A 72 1.36 2.49 3.56
C THR A 72 0.59 1.19 3.74
N ASN A 73 0.04 0.98 4.93
CA ASN A 73 -0.69 -0.22 5.32
C ASN A 73 -2.20 0.08 5.52
N GLY A 74 -3.04 -0.95 5.50
CA GLY A 74 -4.49 -0.83 5.70
C GLY A 74 -5.35 -0.46 4.47
N LYS A 75 -4.80 0.20 3.42
CA LYS A 75 -5.55 0.75 2.25
C LYS A 75 -6.77 -0.08 1.81
N SER A 76 -6.56 -1.33 1.43
CA SER A 76 -7.61 -2.21 0.89
C SER A 76 -8.67 -2.58 1.92
N THR A 77 -8.29 -2.70 3.19
CA THR A 77 -9.21 -3.03 4.28
C THR A 77 -10.09 -1.84 4.61
N THR A 78 -9.50 -0.66 4.83
CA THR A 78 -10.24 0.60 5.04
C THR A 78 -11.16 0.88 3.85
N THR A 79 -10.67 0.75 2.62
CA THR A 79 -11.47 1.01 1.41
C THR A 79 -12.68 0.08 1.30
N LYS A 80 -12.53 -1.20 1.64
CA LYS A 80 -13.65 -2.15 1.63
C LYS A 80 -14.64 -1.92 2.78
N MET A 81 -14.15 -1.54 3.96
CA MET A 81 -14.97 -1.14 5.11
C MET A 81 -15.75 0.15 4.82
N LEU A 82 -15.08 1.16 4.25
CA LEU A 82 -15.67 2.43 3.84
C LEU A 82 -16.72 2.23 2.76
N ALA A 83 -16.44 1.43 1.74
CA ALA A 83 -17.42 1.08 0.71
C ALA A 83 -18.65 0.36 1.31
N ALA A 84 -18.46 -0.53 2.30
CA ALA A 84 -19.57 -1.17 3.02
C ALA A 84 -20.38 -0.17 3.86
N ALA A 85 -19.72 0.79 4.53
CA ALA A 85 -20.39 1.85 5.30
C ALA A 85 -21.15 2.84 4.41
N CYS A 86 -20.55 3.32 3.31
CA CYS A 86 -21.21 4.14 2.29
C CYS A 86 -22.39 3.41 1.62
N SER A 87 -22.31 2.08 1.49
CA SER A 87 -23.41 1.24 0.98
C SER A 87 -24.65 1.21 1.89
N THR A 88 -24.61 1.83 3.08
CA THR A 88 -25.81 2.06 3.91
C THR A 88 -26.65 3.27 3.44
N VAL A 89 -26.06 4.16 2.64
CA VAL A 89 -26.70 5.39 2.13
C VAL A 89 -27.12 5.26 0.67
N GLY A 90 -26.25 4.70 -0.17
CA GLY A 90 -26.45 4.62 -1.62
C GLY A 90 -25.51 3.62 -2.29
N SER A 91 -25.52 3.58 -3.63
CA SER A 91 -24.65 2.70 -4.42
C SER A 91 -23.21 3.22 -4.47
N VAL A 92 -22.23 2.31 -4.44
CA VAL A 92 -20.80 2.65 -4.34
C VAL A 92 -19.99 2.07 -5.49
N CYS A 93 -19.18 2.91 -6.13
CA CYS A 93 -18.14 2.52 -7.08
C CYS A 93 -16.79 2.41 -6.35
N THR A 94 -16.09 1.27 -6.47
CA THR A 94 -14.78 1.07 -5.81
C THR A 94 -13.88 0.09 -6.55
N ASN A 95 -12.56 0.30 -6.51
CA ASN A 95 -11.53 -0.54 -7.15
C ASN A 95 -11.25 -1.84 -6.38
N SER A 96 -12.29 -2.68 -6.24
CA SER A 96 -12.32 -3.93 -5.46
C SER A 96 -11.23 -4.96 -5.77
N GLY A 97 -10.51 -4.83 -6.90
CA GLY A 97 -9.41 -5.71 -7.28
C GLY A 97 -8.06 -5.40 -6.59
N GLY A 98 -7.91 -4.23 -5.96
CA GLY A 98 -6.64 -3.77 -5.40
C GLY A 98 -5.72 -3.08 -6.41
N ASP A 99 -6.25 -2.66 -7.57
CA ASP A 99 -5.52 -1.86 -8.56
C ASP A 99 -5.56 -0.38 -8.12
N ASN A 100 -4.60 0.04 -7.29
CA ASN A 100 -4.51 1.38 -6.66
C ASN A 100 -3.89 2.49 -7.55
N MET A 101 -3.62 2.19 -8.83
CA MET A 101 -3.09 3.13 -9.82
C MET A 101 -4.19 3.60 -10.80
N ASP A 102 -3.92 4.67 -11.55
CA ASP A 102 -4.82 5.33 -12.52
C ASP A 102 -5.64 4.38 -13.39
N ALA A 103 -5.03 3.31 -13.91
CA ALA A 103 -5.68 2.36 -14.79
C ALA A 103 -6.70 1.47 -14.05
N GLY A 104 -6.44 1.13 -12.78
CA GLY A 104 -7.40 0.46 -11.91
C GLY A 104 -8.58 1.36 -11.56
N ILE A 105 -8.28 2.61 -11.19
CA ILE A 105 -9.27 3.65 -10.90
C ILE A 105 -10.21 3.88 -12.09
N ILE A 106 -9.66 4.09 -13.29
CA ILE A 106 -10.46 4.27 -14.52
C ILE A 106 -11.26 3.00 -14.85
N SER A 107 -10.70 1.80 -14.64
CA SER A 107 -11.45 0.55 -14.83
C SER A 107 -12.65 0.44 -13.89
N ALA A 108 -12.48 0.74 -12.60
CA ALA A 108 -13.56 0.67 -11.61
C ALA A 108 -14.71 1.66 -11.94
N LEU A 109 -14.34 2.89 -12.33
CA LEU A 109 -15.27 3.92 -12.78
C LEU A 109 -16.04 3.52 -14.07
N LEU A 110 -15.38 2.78 -14.98
CA LEU A 110 -16.00 2.23 -16.20
C LEU A 110 -16.91 1.02 -15.93
N GLU A 111 -16.66 0.25 -14.87
CA GLU A 111 -17.50 -0.89 -14.47
C GLU A 111 -18.73 -0.46 -13.64
N THR A 112 -18.68 0.69 -12.93
CA THR A 112 -19.80 1.21 -12.13
C THR A 112 -20.20 2.68 -12.47
N PRO A 113 -20.51 3.00 -13.74
CA PRO A 113 -20.95 4.33 -14.14
C PRO A 113 -22.35 4.62 -13.57
N GLY A 114 -22.47 5.65 -12.74
CA GLY A 114 -23.74 6.05 -12.11
C GLY A 114 -23.95 5.59 -10.66
N ALA A 115 -22.96 4.96 -10.00
CA ALA A 115 -23.00 4.80 -8.55
C ALA A 115 -23.08 6.15 -7.82
N ASP A 116 -23.83 6.25 -6.72
CA ASP A 116 -24.06 7.50 -5.96
C ASP A 116 -22.80 8.06 -5.29
N THR A 117 -21.83 7.20 -4.95
CA THR A 117 -20.57 7.57 -4.31
C THR A 117 -19.39 6.79 -4.90
N ILE A 118 -18.22 7.39 -4.93
CA ILE A 118 -16.96 6.77 -5.38
C ILE A 118 -16.03 6.64 -4.18
N VAL A 119 -15.52 5.43 -3.92
CA VAL A 119 -14.59 5.10 -2.83
C VAL A 119 -13.38 4.38 -3.43
N LEU A 120 -12.20 4.99 -3.41
CA LEU A 120 -11.02 4.48 -4.10
C LEU A 120 -9.82 4.34 -3.16
N GLU A 121 -9.17 3.16 -3.14
CA GLU A 121 -7.77 3.13 -2.71
C GLU A 121 -6.88 3.71 -3.81
N VAL A 122 -5.92 4.55 -3.42
CA VAL A 122 -4.97 5.18 -4.33
C VAL A 122 -3.58 5.05 -3.73
N ASP A 123 -2.58 4.84 -4.57
CA ASP A 123 -1.18 4.89 -4.18
C ASP A 123 -0.77 6.30 -3.70
N GLU A 124 0.02 6.37 -2.63
CA GLU A 124 0.48 7.61 -2.01
C GLU A 124 1.18 8.55 -3.00
N LEU A 125 1.93 8.01 -3.96
CA LEU A 125 2.60 8.80 -5.01
C LEU A 125 1.66 9.20 -6.16
N HIS A 126 0.50 8.55 -6.29
CA HIS A 126 -0.52 8.86 -7.29
C HIS A 126 -1.59 9.83 -6.78
N ILE A 127 -1.79 9.94 -5.45
CA ILE A 127 -2.74 10.86 -4.81
C ILE A 127 -2.68 12.29 -5.38
N PRO A 128 -1.51 12.95 -5.58
CA PRO A 128 -1.47 14.31 -6.10
C PRO A 128 -2.17 14.46 -7.45
N HIS A 129 -1.89 13.56 -8.41
CA HIS A 129 -2.47 13.57 -9.76
C HIS A 129 -3.93 13.12 -9.76
N VAL A 130 -4.29 12.14 -8.93
CA VAL A 130 -5.68 11.67 -8.82
C VAL A 130 -6.57 12.73 -8.19
N ALA A 131 -6.12 13.41 -7.12
CA ALA A 131 -6.87 14.48 -6.46
C ALA A 131 -7.15 15.65 -7.42
N ASP A 132 -6.13 16.10 -8.18
CA ASP A 132 -6.30 17.10 -9.24
C ASP A 132 -7.34 16.67 -10.29
N ALA A 133 -7.33 15.38 -10.66
CA ALA A 133 -8.22 14.85 -11.69
C ALA A 133 -9.67 14.66 -11.22
N VAL A 134 -9.94 14.43 -9.93
CA VAL A 134 -11.29 14.08 -9.42
C VAL A 134 -11.90 15.12 -8.48
N ASN A 135 -11.11 16.07 -7.96
CA ASN A 135 -11.45 17.03 -6.92
C ASN A 135 -12.27 16.41 -5.76
N PRO A 136 -11.64 15.57 -4.92
CA PRO A 136 -12.33 14.69 -4.00
C PRO A 136 -13.00 15.45 -2.84
N THR A 137 -14.16 14.96 -2.42
CA THR A 137 -14.88 15.45 -1.24
C THR A 137 -14.18 15.06 0.06
N CYS A 138 -13.43 13.95 0.07
CA CYS A 138 -12.70 13.51 1.26
C CYS A 138 -11.42 12.72 0.92
N LEU A 139 -10.38 12.87 1.74
CA LEU A 139 -9.15 12.08 1.72
C LEU A 139 -8.92 11.43 3.09
N VAL A 140 -8.76 10.10 3.10
CA VAL A 140 -8.47 9.30 4.29
C VAL A 140 -6.97 8.98 4.34
N LEU A 141 -6.33 9.42 5.43
CA LEU A 141 -4.89 9.36 5.68
C LEU A 141 -4.59 8.34 6.79
N LEU A 142 -4.17 7.13 6.41
CA LEU A 142 -4.07 5.98 7.31
C LEU A 142 -2.79 5.96 8.17
N ASN A 143 -1.62 5.88 7.52
CA ASN A 143 -0.30 5.76 8.15
C ASN A 143 0.81 5.98 7.10
N LEU A 144 2.03 6.30 7.54
CA LEU A 144 3.21 6.31 6.68
C LEU A 144 4.38 5.54 7.31
N SER A 145 4.94 4.60 6.55
CA SER A 145 6.10 3.78 6.96
C SER A 145 6.98 3.46 5.76
N ARG A 146 8.24 3.05 5.98
CA ARG A 146 9.19 2.73 4.91
C ARG A 146 8.74 1.47 4.16
N ASP A 147 8.30 1.62 2.91
CA ASP A 147 7.99 0.52 1.99
C ASP A 147 8.91 0.57 0.77
N GLN A 148 9.64 -0.53 0.52
CA GLN A 148 10.62 -0.69 -0.59
C GLN A 148 11.55 0.54 -0.77
N LEU A 149 12.56 0.65 0.12
CA LEU A 149 13.57 1.72 0.13
C LEU A 149 14.34 1.85 -1.21
N ASP A 150 14.46 0.77 -1.97
CA ASP A 150 15.05 0.72 -3.31
C ASP A 150 14.20 1.39 -4.41
N ARG A 151 12.95 1.79 -4.09
CA ARG A 151 11.93 2.19 -5.06
C ARG A 151 11.20 3.49 -4.71
N CYS A 152 10.71 3.62 -3.48
CA CYS A 152 9.77 4.68 -3.12
C CYS A 152 10.44 5.99 -2.68
N GLY A 153 11.72 5.93 -2.29
CA GLY A 153 12.45 7.04 -1.68
C GLY A 153 12.08 7.28 -0.22
N GLU A 154 12.51 8.41 0.33
CA GLU A 154 12.28 8.76 1.74
C GLU A 154 10.84 9.15 2.04
N ILE A 155 10.35 8.75 3.22
CA ILE A 155 9.01 9.10 3.76
C ILE A 155 8.70 10.59 3.61
N GLY A 156 9.67 11.48 3.87
CA GLY A 156 9.50 12.94 3.78
C GLY A 156 9.09 13.43 2.39
N ARG A 157 9.45 12.72 1.31
CA ARG A 157 9.00 13.04 -0.05
C ARG A 157 7.51 12.74 -0.23
N ILE A 158 7.04 11.63 0.34
CA ILE A 158 5.63 11.22 0.26
C ILE A 158 4.78 12.11 1.17
N GLU A 159 5.25 12.37 2.41
CA GLU A 159 4.66 13.37 3.32
C GLU A 159 4.45 14.70 2.59
N LYS A 160 5.51 15.24 1.98
CA LYS A 160 5.43 16.53 1.30
C LYS A 160 4.47 16.50 0.11
N ALA A 161 4.47 15.44 -0.71
CA ALA A 161 3.56 15.33 -1.85
C ALA A 161 2.08 15.26 -1.42
N LEU A 162 1.78 14.56 -0.32
CA LEU A 162 0.44 14.51 0.27
C LEU A 162 0.05 15.85 0.90
N ARG A 163 0.95 16.49 1.66
CA ARG A 163 0.74 17.81 2.28
C ARG A 163 0.50 18.92 1.25
N ASP A 164 1.35 18.98 0.23
CA ASP A 164 1.20 19.89 -0.91
C ASP A 164 -0.10 19.60 -1.69
N THR A 165 -0.72 18.43 -1.54
CA THR A 165 -2.03 18.11 -2.13
C THR A 165 -3.18 18.55 -1.24
N VAL A 166 -3.13 18.31 0.07
CA VAL A 166 -4.11 18.85 1.03
C VAL A 166 -4.20 20.39 0.93
N ALA A 167 -3.06 21.07 0.85
CA ALA A 167 -3.00 22.53 0.69
C ALA A 167 -3.61 23.06 -0.62
N ARG A 168 -3.75 22.22 -1.66
CA ARG A 168 -4.35 22.60 -2.97
C ARG A 168 -5.85 22.33 -3.06
N HIS A 169 -6.40 21.52 -2.18
CA HIS A 169 -7.84 21.23 -2.09
C HIS A 169 -8.38 21.65 -0.71
N PRO A 170 -8.44 22.96 -0.37
CA PRO A 170 -8.84 23.42 0.96
C PRO A 170 -10.27 23.03 1.36
N ASP A 171 -11.18 22.86 0.40
CA ASP A 171 -12.58 22.43 0.62
C ASP A 171 -12.72 20.91 0.90
N MET A 172 -11.65 20.12 0.74
CA MET A 172 -11.66 18.67 0.95
C MET A 172 -11.61 18.34 2.46
N THR A 173 -12.51 17.48 2.93
CA THR A 173 -12.44 16.99 4.31
C THR A 173 -11.36 15.91 4.46
N VAL A 174 -10.39 16.12 5.34
CA VAL A 174 -9.32 15.15 5.60
C VAL A 174 -9.68 14.30 6.81
N VAL A 175 -9.66 12.97 6.68
CA VAL A 175 -9.85 12.04 7.82
C VAL A 175 -8.51 11.43 8.17
N ALA A 176 -7.85 11.96 9.19
CA ALA A 176 -6.44 11.68 9.47
C ALA A 176 -6.26 10.91 10.78
N ASN A 177 -5.34 9.95 10.75
CA ASN A 177 -4.82 9.30 11.94
C ASN A 177 -3.94 10.29 12.74
N CYS A 178 -4.34 10.65 13.96
CA CYS A 178 -3.56 11.54 14.82
C CYS A 178 -2.45 10.82 15.63
N ASP A 179 -2.48 9.48 15.68
CA ASP A 179 -1.43 8.67 16.31
C ASP A 179 -0.22 8.45 15.39
N ASP A 180 -0.30 8.85 14.12
CA ASP A 180 0.80 8.86 13.13
C ASP A 180 1.31 10.28 12.90
N VAL A 181 2.62 10.49 13.10
CA VAL A 181 3.28 11.80 13.02
C VAL A 181 3.31 12.35 11.59
N ALA A 182 3.46 11.49 10.58
CA ALA A 182 3.55 11.90 9.19
C ALA A 182 2.16 12.22 8.60
N MET A 183 1.14 11.40 8.88
CA MET A 183 -0.25 11.68 8.53
C MET A 183 -0.76 12.95 9.22
N THR A 184 -0.36 13.17 10.48
CA THR A 184 -0.58 14.44 11.18
C THR A 184 0.12 15.60 10.47
N SER A 185 1.38 15.44 10.09
CA SER A 185 2.13 16.46 9.35
C SER A 185 1.44 16.86 8.04
N VAL A 186 0.91 15.88 7.29
CA VAL A 186 0.15 16.12 6.05
C VAL A 186 -1.06 17.02 6.27
N ALA A 187 -1.82 16.79 7.34
CA ALA A 187 -3.10 17.47 7.58
C ALA A 187 -3.01 18.74 8.47
N PHE A 188 -1.88 19.00 9.14
CA PHE A 188 -1.75 19.99 10.22
C PHE A 188 -2.14 21.45 9.89
N ASP A 189 -2.07 21.88 8.62
CA ASP A 189 -2.46 23.25 8.21
C ASP A 189 -3.82 23.30 7.50
N SER A 190 -4.62 22.24 7.55
CA SER A 190 -5.99 22.22 7.01
C SER A 190 -7.00 22.58 8.10
N ASP A 191 -7.93 23.48 7.78
CA ASP A 191 -9.07 23.80 8.66
C ASP A 191 -10.15 22.68 8.67
N ASN A 192 -10.11 21.76 7.70
CA ASN A 192 -11.18 20.78 7.42
C ASN A 192 -10.76 19.34 7.77
N VAL A 193 -10.16 19.13 8.95
CA VAL A 193 -9.69 17.81 9.41
C VAL A 193 -10.65 17.18 10.43
N VAL A 194 -10.81 15.86 10.33
CA VAL A 194 -11.43 14.98 11.32
C VAL A 194 -10.34 14.04 11.83
N TRP A 195 -10.02 14.15 13.11
CA TRP A 195 -8.92 13.40 13.73
C TRP A 195 -9.41 12.09 14.33
N VAL A 196 -8.75 10.99 13.97
CA VAL A 196 -9.07 9.65 14.44
C VAL A 196 -7.87 9.10 15.21
N SER A 197 -8.08 8.73 16.47
CA SER A 197 -7.12 7.95 17.24
C SER A 197 -7.39 6.46 17.03
N VAL A 198 -6.41 5.78 16.46
CA VAL A 198 -6.43 4.35 16.14
C VAL A 198 -5.65 3.51 17.16
N GLY A 199 -4.90 4.17 18.06
CA GLY A 199 -3.99 3.56 19.02
C GLY A 199 -2.53 3.59 18.56
N LYS A 200 -1.60 3.30 19.48
CA LYS A 200 -0.15 3.31 19.21
C LYS A 200 0.20 2.29 18.11
N GLY A 201 0.63 2.78 16.96
CA GLY A 201 1.03 1.98 15.78
C GLY A 201 2.54 1.78 15.66
N TRP A 202 3.05 1.73 14.43
CA TRP A 202 4.47 1.65 14.11
C TRP A 202 5.16 3.00 14.33
N LEU A 203 6.04 3.10 15.33
CA LEU A 203 6.68 4.38 15.73
C LEU A 203 8.13 4.54 15.24
N ALA A 204 8.78 3.49 14.75
CA ALA A 204 10.22 3.54 14.39
C ALA A 204 10.53 4.56 13.28
N ASP A 205 9.58 4.77 12.37
CA ASP A 205 9.70 5.74 11.26
C ASP A 205 9.23 7.17 11.64
N SER A 206 8.75 7.37 12.89
CA SER A 206 8.20 8.63 13.40
C SER A 206 9.12 9.35 14.40
N ALA A 207 10.40 8.95 14.50
CA ALA A 207 11.35 9.51 15.47
C ALA A 207 11.70 10.99 15.26
N SER A 208 11.47 11.55 14.07
CA SER A 208 11.71 12.95 13.72
C SER A 208 10.48 13.62 13.11
N CYS A 209 10.32 14.91 13.38
CA CYS A 209 9.26 15.75 12.84
C CYS A 209 9.51 16.07 11.36
N PRO A 210 8.61 15.70 10.43
CA PRO A 210 8.78 16.01 9.00
C PRO A 210 8.84 17.51 8.68
N ARG A 211 8.35 18.36 9.59
CA ARG A 211 8.29 19.82 9.43
C ARG A 211 9.45 20.59 10.04
N THR A 212 10.06 20.10 11.11
CA THR A 212 11.10 20.83 11.87
C THR A 212 12.44 20.11 11.98
N GLY A 213 12.52 18.85 11.51
CA GLY A 213 13.68 17.96 11.69
C GLY A 213 13.98 17.57 13.14
N GLY A 214 13.29 18.18 14.12
CA GLY A 214 13.47 17.92 15.54
C GLY A 214 12.91 16.56 15.97
N TYR A 215 13.46 16.00 17.03
CA TYR A 215 13.01 14.74 17.63
C TYR A 215 11.55 14.82 18.09
N ILE A 216 10.78 13.73 17.90
CA ILE A 216 9.44 13.56 18.48
C ILE A 216 9.57 12.96 19.88
N VAL A 217 9.10 13.68 20.88
CA VAL A 217 8.94 13.18 22.25
C VAL A 217 7.57 12.51 22.34
N HIS A 218 7.52 11.31 22.94
CA HIS A 218 6.29 10.62 23.33
C HIS A 218 6.20 10.53 24.86
N ASP A 219 4.99 10.47 25.41
CA ASP A 219 4.75 10.18 26.82
C ASP A 219 4.07 8.81 27.07
N GLU A 220 3.94 8.47 28.36
CA GLU A 220 3.32 7.21 28.79
C GLU A 220 1.83 7.15 28.40
N SER A 221 1.10 8.27 28.47
CA SER A 221 -0.31 8.37 28.08
C SER A 221 -0.52 8.13 26.58
N GLY A 222 0.48 8.44 25.76
CA GLY A 222 0.43 8.36 24.29
C GLY A 222 0.28 9.69 23.58
N ASP A 223 0.40 10.81 24.30
CA ASP A 223 0.62 12.11 23.69
C ASP A 223 2.03 12.18 23.05
N TRP A 224 2.20 13.03 22.05
CA TRP A 224 3.48 13.21 21.36
C TRP A 224 3.63 14.62 20.79
N TRP A 225 4.86 15.15 20.80
CA TRP A 225 5.17 16.49 20.27
C TRP A 225 6.61 16.61 19.75
N ALA A 226 6.82 17.47 18.76
CA ALA A 226 8.15 17.82 18.28
C ALA A 226 8.90 18.68 19.29
N LYS A 227 10.20 18.41 19.48
CA LYS A 227 11.05 19.17 20.39
C LYS A 227 11.35 20.60 19.91
N ASN A 228 11.27 20.82 18.60
CA ASN A 228 11.44 22.13 17.95
C ASN A 228 10.06 22.65 17.50
N THR A 229 9.79 23.94 17.71
CA THR A 229 8.62 24.64 17.15
C THR A 229 8.73 24.77 15.63
N LEU A 230 7.58 25.05 14.99
CA LEU A 230 7.53 25.50 13.60
C LEU A 230 8.11 26.93 13.46
N ASP A 231 8.41 27.34 12.23
CA ASP A 231 8.99 28.66 11.91
C ASP A 231 8.09 29.84 12.33
N ASP A 232 6.78 29.61 12.42
CA ASP A 232 5.77 30.56 12.90
C ASP A 232 5.57 30.52 14.44
N GLY A 233 6.34 29.69 15.14
CA GLY A 233 6.30 29.53 16.60
C GLY A 233 5.26 28.54 17.12
N ARG A 234 4.43 27.91 16.26
CA ARG A 234 3.48 26.87 16.70
C ARG A 234 4.20 25.61 17.22
N GLU A 235 3.63 24.98 18.24
CA GLU A 235 4.01 23.62 18.66
C GLU A 235 3.41 22.60 17.68
N PHE A 236 4.22 21.67 17.17
CA PHE A 236 3.74 20.54 16.39
C PHE A 236 3.51 19.34 17.32
N ARG A 237 2.25 19.09 17.67
CA ARG A 237 1.81 18.10 18.67
C ARG A 237 0.66 17.26 18.11
N ARG A 238 0.49 16.05 18.66
CA ARG A 238 -0.68 15.18 18.49
C ARG A 238 -2.00 15.97 18.63
N PRO A 239 -2.84 16.01 17.58
CA PRO A 239 -4.17 16.60 17.66
C PRO A 239 -5.11 15.87 18.63
N THR A 240 -6.05 16.62 19.21
CA THR A 240 -7.18 16.04 19.94
C THR A 240 -8.07 15.24 18.97
N PRO A 241 -8.30 13.93 19.18
CA PRO A 241 -9.13 13.13 18.31
C PRO A 241 -10.63 13.41 18.48
N ASP A 242 -11.35 13.47 17.36
CA ASP A 242 -12.82 13.46 17.29
C ASP A 242 -13.39 12.04 17.47
N TRP A 243 -12.66 11.04 16.96
CA TRP A 243 -13.01 9.61 17.03
C TRP A 243 -11.92 8.82 17.74
N ILE A 244 -12.27 7.92 18.66
CA ILE A 244 -11.29 7.18 19.47
C ILE A 244 -11.62 5.68 19.47
N VAL A 245 -10.66 4.84 19.06
CA VAL A 245 -10.72 3.40 19.31
C VAL A 245 -10.39 3.12 20.78
N THR A 246 -11.38 2.67 21.55
CA THR A 246 -11.18 2.24 22.95
C THR A 246 -11.10 0.71 23.02
N ALA A 247 -11.11 0.10 24.21
CA ALA A 247 -11.27 -1.36 24.32
C ALA A 247 -12.70 -1.79 23.97
N GLU A 248 -13.68 -1.03 24.46
CA GLU A 248 -15.13 -1.24 24.38
C GLU A 248 -15.68 -1.07 22.96
N GLY A 249 -15.05 -0.23 22.13
CA GLY A 249 -15.49 -0.03 20.76
C GLY A 249 -14.85 1.17 20.07
N LEU A 250 -15.71 1.96 19.42
CA LEU A 250 -15.41 3.23 18.78
C LEU A 250 -16.21 4.34 19.48
N SER A 251 -15.53 5.28 20.15
CA SER A 251 -16.15 6.52 20.62
C SER A 251 -16.28 7.50 19.45
N ALA A 252 -17.48 8.06 19.29
CA ALA A 252 -17.79 9.11 18.32
C ALA A 252 -17.65 10.53 18.94
N PRO A 253 -17.72 11.61 18.13
CA PRO A 253 -17.53 12.99 18.60
C PRO A 253 -18.64 13.51 19.53
N ASP A 254 -19.76 12.79 19.65
CA ASP A 254 -20.84 13.05 20.61
C ASP A 254 -20.67 12.25 21.93
N ALA A 255 -19.52 11.61 22.12
CA ALA A 255 -19.18 10.67 23.19
C ALA A 255 -20.01 9.37 23.23
N THR A 256 -20.81 9.08 22.20
CA THR A 256 -21.46 7.77 22.06
C THR A 256 -20.42 6.71 21.68
N THR A 257 -20.33 5.63 22.45
CA THR A 257 -19.46 4.48 22.13
C THR A 257 -20.26 3.39 21.43
N TYR A 258 -19.77 2.96 20.27
CA TYR A 258 -20.37 1.91 19.44
C TYR A 258 -19.48 0.64 19.50
N PRO A 259 -20.01 -0.55 19.85
CA PRO A 259 -19.22 -1.79 19.85
C PRO A 259 -18.59 -2.06 18.49
N LEU A 260 -17.28 -2.36 18.48
CA LEU A 260 -16.47 -2.50 17.26
C LEU A 260 -15.94 -3.94 17.11
N ASP A 261 -16.87 -4.90 17.14
CA ASP A 261 -16.60 -6.32 16.96
C ASP A 261 -16.38 -6.65 15.48
N LEU A 262 -15.13 -6.71 15.03
CA LEU A 262 -14.79 -6.95 13.63
C LEU A 262 -14.69 -8.44 13.29
N ALA A 263 -15.14 -8.80 12.08
CA ALA A 263 -14.97 -10.15 11.54
C ALA A 263 -13.59 -10.41 10.90
N VAL A 264 -12.75 -9.38 10.70
CA VAL A 264 -11.33 -9.51 10.38
C VAL A 264 -10.47 -9.40 11.65
N PRO A 265 -9.36 -10.16 11.77
CA PRO A 265 -8.49 -10.14 12.94
C PRO A 265 -7.63 -8.86 13.04
N GLY A 266 -6.92 -8.70 14.16
CA GLY A 266 -5.88 -7.70 14.35
C GLY A 266 -6.35 -6.36 14.92
N LYS A 267 -5.53 -5.75 15.79
CA LYS A 267 -5.85 -4.46 16.43
C LYS A 267 -5.88 -3.30 15.42
N ALA A 268 -4.95 -3.27 14.46
CA ALA A 268 -4.90 -2.25 13.43
C ALA A 268 -6.17 -2.15 12.57
N ASN A 269 -6.89 -3.28 12.40
CA ASN A 269 -8.18 -3.27 11.71
C ASN A 269 -9.28 -2.51 12.46
N ARG A 270 -9.19 -2.35 13.79
CA ARG A 270 -10.06 -1.40 14.54
C ARG A 270 -9.78 0.05 14.15
N GLY A 271 -8.52 0.39 13.84
CA GLY A 271 -8.12 1.67 13.27
C GLY A 271 -8.67 1.89 11.86
N ASN A 272 -8.42 0.92 10.97
CA ASN A 272 -8.97 0.91 9.59
C ASN A 272 -10.50 1.08 9.60
N ALA A 273 -11.18 0.39 10.51
CA ALA A 273 -12.63 0.48 10.72
C ALA A 273 -13.07 1.86 11.23
N ALA A 274 -12.36 2.45 12.20
CA ALA A 274 -12.66 3.77 12.74
C ALA A 274 -12.54 4.87 11.68
N GLN A 275 -11.45 4.86 10.90
CA GLN A 275 -11.26 5.83 9.82
C GLN A 275 -12.28 5.63 8.68
N ALA A 276 -12.64 4.38 8.35
CA ALA A 276 -13.71 4.08 7.41
C ALA A 276 -15.08 4.58 7.87
N VAL A 277 -15.43 4.41 9.15
CA VAL A 277 -16.69 4.92 9.73
C VAL A 277 -16.71 6.44 9.74
N ALA A 278 -15.65 7.09 10.25
CA ALA A 278 -15.54 8.54 10.29
C ALA A 278 -15.70 9.16 8.88
N ALA A 279 -15.01 8.60 7.88
CA ALA A 279 -15.10 9.02 6.49
C ALA A 279 -16.51 8.82 5.89
N ALA A 280 -17.17 7.69 6.15
CA ALA A 280 -18.54 7.45 5.68
C ALA A 280 -19.56 8.44 6.28
N VAL A 281 -19.40 8.76 7.57
CA VAL A 281 -20.26 9.73 8.27
C VAL A 281 -20.12 11.13 7.67
N VAL A 282 -18.89 11.62 7.45
CA VAL A 282 -18.68 13.01 7.00
C VAL A 282 -18.82 13.22 5.49
N SER A 283 -18.44 12.25 4.66
CA SER A 283 -18.53 12.37 3.20
C SER A 283 -19.91 12.02 2.63
N CYS A 284 -20.62 11.08 3.26
CA CYS A 284 -21.87 10.51 2.72
C CYS A 284 -23.08 10.75 3.64
N GLY A 285 -22.89 11.23 4.87
CA GLY A 285 -23.96 11.36 5.85
C GLY A 285 -24.48 10.02 6.38
N ALA A 286 -23.63 8.98 6.39
CA ALA A 286 -24.00 7.66 6.92
C ALA A 286 -24.35 7.73 8.41
N ASP A 287 -25.34 6.94 8.83
CA ASP A 287 -25.66 6.75 10.24
C ASP A 287 -24.54 5.95 10.93
N THR A 288 -24.02 6.45 12.06
CA THR A 288 -22.85 5.85 12.72
C THR A 288 -23.10 4.40 13.15
N ALA A 289 -24.28 4.07 13.68
CA ALA A 289 -24.60 2.70 14.11
C ALA A 289 -24.68 1.74 12.91
N GLN A 290 -25.24 2.18 11.78
CA GLN A 290 -25.28 1.42 10.54
C GLN A 290 -23.90 1.27 9.90
N ALA A 291 -23.09 2.33 9.88
CA ALA A 291 -21.72 2.34 9.37
C ALA A 291 -20.82 1.36 10.13
N VAL A 292 -20.80 1.43 11.47
CA VAL A 292 -20.06 0.48 12.33
C VAL A 292 -20.51 -0.96 12.07
N LYS A 293 -21.83 -1.20 12.01
CA LYS A 293 -22.41 -2.52 11.77
C LYS A 293 -22.13 -3.08 10.37
N ALA A 294 -21.99 -2.23 9.36
CA ALA A 294 -21.60 -2.63 8.01
C ALA A 294 -20.11 -2.97 7.93
N THR A 295 -19.25 -2.08 8.44
CA THR A 295 -17.80 -2.26 8.57
C THR A 295 -17.43 -3.54 9.32
N SER A 296 -18.10 -3.83 10.43
CA SER A 296 -17.88 -5.04 11.26
C SER A 296 -18.12 -6.36 10.52
N ARG A 297 -18.89 -6.33 9.42
CA ARG A 297 -19.25 -7.52 8.61
C ARG A 297 -18.33 -7.77 7.42
N VAL A 298 -17.24 -7.03 7.29
CA VAL A 298 -16.20 -7.34 6.29
C VAL A 298 -15.39 -8.53 6.78
N HIS A 299 -15.55 -9.69 6.12
CA HIS A 299 -14.87 -10.95 6.47
C HIS A 299 -13.55 -11.19 5.72
N ASP A 300 -13.41 -10.69 4.50
CA ASP A 300 -12.21 -10.84 3.67
C ASP A 300 -11.92 -9.56 2.89
N VAL A 301 -10.65 -9.32 2.58
CA VAL A 301 -10.14 -8.20 1.80
C VAL A 301 -9.17 -8.73 0.74
N ALA A 302 -9.63 -8.93 -0.51
CA ALA A 302 -8.85 -9.46 -1.64
C ALA A 302 -8.17 -10.84 -1.40
N GLY A 303 -8.61 -11.59 -0.40
CA GLY A 303 -7.96 -12.81 0.08
C GLY A 303 -6.76 -12.59 1.00
N ARG A 304 -6.57 -11.39 1.58
CA ARG A 304 -5.53 -11.10 2.60
C ARG A 304 -5.75 -11.80 3.95
N TYR A 305 -6.96 -12.34 4.16
CA TYR A 305 -7.37 -13.10 5.36
C TYR A 305 -7.98 -14.45 4.95
N ALA A 306 -7.53 -15.02 3.82
CA ALA A 306 -8.14 -16.21 3.25
C ALA A 306 -7.71 -17.47 4.02
N THR A 307 -8.68 -18.24 4.51
CA THR A 307 -8.47 -19.63 4.92
C THR A 307 -8.71 -20.57 3.75
N ILE A 308 -7.70 -21.39 3.41
CA ILE A 308 -7.70 -22.31 2.27
C ILE A 308 -7.68 -23.75 2.80
N PRO A 309 -8.68 -24.60 2.49
CA PRO A 309 -8.61 -26.01 2.81
C PRO A 309 -7.63 -26.72 1.88
N PHE A 310 -6.58 -27.33 2.42
CA PHE A 310 -5.53 -28.01 1.65
C PHE A 310 -5.09 -29.31 2.35
N GLU A 311 -5.24 -30.45 1.67
CA GLU A 311 -4.80 -31.77 2.16
C GLU A 311 -5.21 -32.07 3.62
N GLY A 312 -6.45 -31.72 3.96
CA GLY A 312 -7.03 -31.90 5.29
C GLY A 312 -6.65 -30.84 6.33
N ARG A 313 -5.86 -29.82 5.96
CA ARG A 313 -5.48 -28.69 6.83
C ARG A 313 -6.28 -27.44 6.48
N MET A 314 -6.45 -26.55 7.46
CA MET A 314 -7.04 -25.22 7.26
C MET A 314 -5.91 -24.17 7.27
N VAL A 315 -5.52 -23.70 6.09
CA VAL A 315 -4.36 -22.83 5.90
C VAL A 315 -4.81 -21.36 5.86
N HIS A 316 -4.59 -20.61 6.93
CA HIS A 316 -4.87 -19.17 6.98
C HIS A 316 -3.66 -18.39 6.44
N MET A 317 -3.89 -17.54 5.44
CA MET A 317 -2.82 -16.82 4.74
C MET A 317 -2.85 -15.32 5.01
N LEU A 318 -1.75 -14.80 5.57
CA LEU A 318 -1.48 -13.38 5.83
C LEU A 318 -0.37 -12.87 4.89
N LEU A 319 -0.55 -11.65 4.40
CA LEU A 319 0.39 -10.96 3.49
C LEU A 319 1.00 -9.73 4.16
N ALA A 320 2.33 -9.68 4.25
CA ALA A 320 3.09 -8.53 4.74
C ALA A 320 4.24 -8.15 3.77
N LYS A 321 4.59 -6.86 3.69
CA LYS A 321 5.56 -6.34 2.70
C LYS A 321 6.74 -5.57 3.29
N ASN A 322 6.49 -4.78 4.32
CA ASN A 322 7.43 -3.87 4.99
C ASN A 322 7.40 -4.07 6.51
N PRO A 323 8.39 -3.56 7.27
CA PRO A 323 8.48 -3.82 8.71
C PRO A 323 7.21 -3.51 9.50
N ALA A 324 6.55 -2.39 9.21
CA ALA A 324 5.27 -2.02 9.82
C ALA A 324 4.16 -3.03 9.54
N GLY A 325 3.96 -3.44 8.27
CA GLY A 325 2.98 -4.44 7.89
C GLY A 325 3.31 -5.86 8.37
N TRP A 326 4.60 -6.18 8.58
CA TRP A 326 5.04 -7.42 9.22
C TRP A 326 4.72 -7.41 10.72
N GLN A 327 4.99 -6.32 11.42
CA GLN A 327 4.60 -6.13 12.82
C GLN A 327 3.07 -6.18 13.01
N GLU A 328 2.31 -5.61 12.06
CA GLU A 328 0.85 -5.69 12.02
C GLU A 328 0.39 -7.15 11.87
N ALA A 329 0.91 -7.88 10.89
CA ALA A 329 0.50 -9.25 10.59
C ALA A 329 0.93 -10.26 11.67
N LEU A 330 2.10 -10.11 12.28
CA LEU A 330 2.55 -10.90 13.44
C LEU A 330 1.56 -10.79 14.61
N SER A 331 0.90 -9.63 14.78
CA SER A 331 -0.14 -9.44 15.80
C SER A 331 -1.48 -10.14 15.50
N MET A 332 -1.63 -10.73 14.29
CA MET A 332 -2.83 -11.45 13.85
C MET A 332 -2.66 -12.97 13.82
N VAL A 333 -1.43 -13.49 13.95
CA VAL A 333 -1.12 -14.93 13.92
C VAL A 333 -1.78 -15.64 15.10
N ASP A 334 -2.58 -16.67 14.83
CA ASP A 334 -3.14 -17.53 15.89
C ASP A 334 -2.06 -18.46 16.47
N ARG A 335 -1.55 -18.08 17.66
CA ARG A 335 -0.59 -18.85 18.47
C ARG A 335 -1.16 -20.12 19.11
N SER A 336 -2.36 -20.54 18.70
CA SER A 336 -2.95 -21.85 18.99
C SER A 336 -3.13 -22.72 17.73
N ALA A 337 -2.56 -22.31 16.60
CA ALA A 337 -2.47 -23.14 15.39
C ALA A 337 -1.46 -24.29 15.55
N ASP A 338 -1.64 -25.35 14.77
CA ASP A 338 -0.80 -26.56 14.78
C ASP A 338 0.56 -26.36 14.09
N GLY A 339 0.80 -25.19 13.49
CA GLY A 339 2.08 -24.75 12.95
C GLY A 339 2.01 -23.38 12.27
N LEU A 340 3.16 -22.69 12.22
CA LEU A 340 3.34 -21.40 11.57
C LEU A 340 4.40 -21.52 10.46
N VAL A 341 4.02 -21.23 9.22
CA VAL A 341 4.96 -21.11 8.10
C VAL A 341 5.24 -19.64 7.83
N ILE A 342 6.50 -19.23 7.95
CA ILE A 342 6.96 -17.89 7.60
C ILE A 342 7.74 -17.99 6.28
N ALA A 343 7.29 -17.30 5.23
CA ALA A 343 7.83 -17.47 3.87
C ALA A 343 8.32 -16.15 3.25
N VAL A 344 9.59 -16.11 2.85
CA VAL A 344 10.24 -14.91 2.30
C VAL A 344 10.94 -15.23 0.97
N ASN A 345 10.58 -14.49 -0.07
CA ASN A 345 11.30 -14.40 -1.35
C ASN A 345 12.04 -13.06 -1.49
N GLY A 346 12.97 -12.95 -2.45
CA GLY A 346 13.78 -11.74 -2.67
C GLY A 346 13.65 -11.17 -4.08
N GLN A 347 12.45 -11.22 -4.67
CA GLN A 347 12.24 -10.80 -6.06
C GLN A 347 12.01 -9.29 -6.17
N VAL A 348 12.11 -8.74 -7.38
CA VAL A 348 11.91 -7.31 -7.69
C VAL A 348 10.53 -6.76 -7.26
N ALA A 349 9.54 -7.63 -6.99
CA ALA A 349 8.23 -7.24 -6.46
C ALA A 349 8.12 -7.33 -4.93
N ASP A 350 9.05 -8.02 -4.27
CA ASP A 350 9.14 -8.18 -2.81
C ASP A 350 10.09 -7.14 -2.19
N GLY A 351 11.18 -6.83 -2.90
CA GLY A 351 12.38 -6.17 -2.38
C GLY A 351 13.54 -7.16 -2.48
N VAL A 352 14.62 -6.79 -3.17
CA VAL A 352 15.78 -7.69 -3.39
C VAL A 352 16.72 -7.69 -2.17
N ASP A 353 16.84 -6.54 -1.51
CA ASP A 353 17.42 -6.43 -0.18
C ASP A 353 16.43 -6.91 0.88
N LEU A 354 16.93 -7.66 1.85
CA LEU A 354 16.19 -8.22 2.98
C LEU A 354 16.65 -7.64 4.34
N SER A 355 17.44 -6.57 4.34
CA SER A 355 17.83 -5.81 5.54
C SER A 355 16.63 -5.48 6.45
N TRP A 356 15.47 -5.20 5.85
CA TRP A 356 14.19 -4.95 6.54
C TRP A 356 13.76 -6.07 7.51
N LEU A 357 14.23 -7.31 7.34
CA LEU A 357 14.00 -8.40 8.30
C LEU A 357 14.54 -8.08 9.71
N TRP A 358 15.56 -7.22 9.81
CA TRP A 358 16.16 -6.83 11.09
C TRP A 358 15.40 -5.70 11.78
N ASP A 359 14.66 -4.87 11.03
CA ASP A 359 13.72 -3.87 11.57
C ASP A 359 12.46 -4.54 12.15
N VAL A 360 12.09 -5.74 11.69
CA VAL A 360 10.95 -6.51 12.24
C VAL A 360 11.32 -7.12 13.60
N THR A 361 10.49 -6.87 14.61
CA THR A 361 10.57 -7.60 15.89
C THR A 361 9.78 -8.90 15.77
N PHE A 362 10.47 -10.00 15.51
CA PHE A 362 9.89 -11.34 15.66
C PHE A 362 9.83 -11.67 17.15
N GLU A 363 8.64 -11.67 17.76
CA GLU A 363 8.47 -12.08 19.15
C GLU A 363 8.42 -13.60 19.30
N ASP A 364 8.50 -14.07 20.55
CA ASP A 364 8.20 -15.44 20.95
C ASP A 364 6.82 -15.89 20.43
N PHE A 365 6.77 -17.05 19.75
CA PHE A 365 5.54 -17.67 19.24
C PHE A 365 4.93 -18.69 20.21
N GLY A 366 5.52 -18.87 21.40
CA GLY A 366 5.18 -19.93 22.35
C GLY A 366 5.51 -21.32 21.80
N ASP A 367 4.73 -22.32 22.18
CA ASP A 367 4.89 -23.70 21.71
C ASP A 367 4.51 -23.92 20.22
N THR A 368 4.18 -22.87 19.46
CA THR A 368 3.77 -22.95 18.05
C THR A 368 4.93 -23.42 17.16
N PRO A 369 4.85 -24.56 16.44
CA PRO A 369 5.96 -25.02 15.61
C PRO A 369 6.21 -24.12 14.40
N VAL A 370 7.38 -23.47 14.34
CA VAL A 370 7.74 -22.51 13.28
C VAL A 370 8.51 -23.19 12.13
N ILE A 371 8.18 -22.82 10.90
CA ILE A 371 8.89 -23.26 9.69
C ILE A 371 9.27 -22.04 8.84
N ALA A 372 10.58 -21.83 8.64
CA ALA A 372 11.12 -20.86 7.70
C ALA A 372 11.08 -21.43 6.28
N ALA A 373 10.55 -20.66 5.32
CA ALA A 373 10.29 -21.10 3.96
C ALA A 373 10.56 -20.00 2.91
N GLY A 374 10.41 -20.35 1.63
CA GLY A 374 10.63 -19.47 0.50
C GLY A 374 12.04 -19.51 -0.08
N GLU A 375 12.20 -18.79 -1.20
CA GLU A 375 13.45 -18.61 -1.95
C GLU A 375 14.60 -18.11 -1.06
N ARG A 376 14.27 -17.27 -0.06
CA ARG A 376 15.20 -16.66 0.90
C ARG A 376 14.95 -17.15 2.33
N GLY A 377 14.43 -18.36 2.46
CA GLY A 377 14.19 -19.03 3.75
C GLY A 377 15.44 -19.18 4.61
N THR A 378 16.65 -19.20 4.02
CA THR A 378 17.92 -19.23 4.78
C THR A 378 18.20 -17.90 5.48
N ASP A 379 18.02 -16.78 4.80
CA ASP A 379 18.16 -15.43 5.38
C ASP A 379 17.18 -15.25 6.56
N LEU A 380 15.94 -15.71 6.37
CA LEU A 380 14.91 -15.75 7.39
C LEU A 380 15.27 -16.68 8.56
N ALA A 381 15.79 -17.88 8.31
CA ALA A 381 16.22 -18.81 9.35
C ALA A 381 17.34 -18.21 10.23
N VAL A 382 18.29 -17.49 9.63
CA VAL A 382 19.30 -16.72 10.39
C VAL A 382 18.62 -15.63 11.24
N ARG A 383 17.69 -14.86 10.67
CA ARG A 383 16.95 -13.82 11.44
C ARG A 383 16.16 -14.41 12.63
N LEU A 384 15.50 -15.56 12.44
CA LEU A 384 14.76 -16.27 13.49
C LEU A 384 15.69 -16.87 14.55
N THR A 385 16.85 -17.39 14.16
CA THR A 385 17.92 -17.81 15.09
C THR A 385 18.33 -16.65 16.00
N TYR A 386 18.52 -15.45 15.44
CA TYR A 386 18.83 -14.22 16.20
C TYR A 386 17.65 -13.70 17.03
N ALA A 387 16.40 -14.09 16.73
CA ALA A 387 15.23 -13.88 17.58
C ALA A 387 15.05 -14.97 18.66
N THR A 388 15.98 -15.93 18.76
CA THR A 388 15.90 -17.10 19.66
C THR A 388 14.68 -18.00 19.44
N ILE A 389 14.10 -17.98 18.23
CA ILE A 389 12.95 -18.81 17.84
C ILE A 389 13.45 -20.17 17.34
N ASP A 390 12.99 -21.27 17.95
CA ASP A 390 13.20 -22.62 17.39
C ASP A 390 12.35 -22.81 16.13
N HIS A 391 12.96 -23.31 15.06
CA HIS A 391 12.33 -23.40 13.75
C HIS A 391 12.99 -24.44 12.85
N ARG A 392 12.23 -24.90 11.85
CA ARG A 392 12.73 -25.78 10.77
C ARG A 392 12.86 -24.99 9.47
N LEU A 393 13.87 -25.28 8.65
CA LEU A 393 14.00 -24.71 7.30
C LEU A 393 13.44 -25.67 6.24
N ILE A 394 12.41 -25.24 5.51
CA ILE A 394 11.83 -25.97 4.36
C ILE A 394 11.53 -24.94 3.25
N HIS A 395 12.41 -24.84 2.26
CA HIS A 395 12.33 -23.82 1.20
C HIS A 395 11.04 -23.87 0.37
N ASP A 396 10.55 -25.07 0.01
CA ASP A 396 9.29 -25.19 -0.72
C ASP A 396 8.11 -24.92 0.22
N CYS A 397 7.36 -23.85 -0.07
CA CYS A 397 6.27 -23.39 0.78
C CYS A 397 5.07 -24.37 0.86
N VAL A 398 4.90 -25.27 -0.11
CA VAL A 398 3.86 -26.31 -0.07
C VAL A 398 4.34 -27.47 0.82
N GLU A 399 5.59 -27.89 0.71
CA GLU A 399 6.18 -28.88 1.62
C GLU A 399 6.27 -28.35 3.06
N ALA A 400 6.48 -27.05 3.26
CA ALA A 400 6.40 -26.42 4.57
C ALA A 400 5.00 -26.58 5.20
N VAL A 401 3.93 -26.30 4.44
CA VAL A 401 2.54 -26.53 4.89
C VAL A 401 2.24 -28.02 5.12
N ARG A 402 2.79 -28.92 4.28
CA ARG A 402 2.68 -30.39 4.46
C ARG A 402 3.43 -30.90 5.69
N ALA A 403 4.47 -30.21 6.13
CA ALA A 403 5.25 -30.55 7.31
C ALA A 403 4.59 -30.13 8.64
N CYS A 404 3.50 -29.36 8.59
CA CYS A 404 2.58 -29.13 9.71
C CYS A 404 1.59 -30.32 9.88
N PRO A 405 1.01 -30.53 11.07
CA PRO A 405 0.11 -31.68 11.35
C PRO A 405 -1.10 -31.76 10.39
N PRO A 406 -1.45 -32.96 9.89
CA PRO A 406 -2.68 -33.16 9.10
C PRO A 406 -3.92 -33.04 9.99
N GLY A 407 -5.00 -32.47 9.47
CA GLY A 407 -6.20 -32.13 10.26
C GLY A 407 -6.11 -30.80 11.00
N GLY A 408 -4.91 -30.22 11.13
CA GLY A 408 -4.66 -29.01 11.89
C GLY A 408 -4.95 -27.70 11.14
N ARG A 409 -4.86 -26.61 11.91
CA ARG A 409 -4.82 -25.23 11.42
C ARG A 409 -3.36 -24.83 11.17
N VAL A 410 -3.10 -24.15 10.08
CA VAL A 410 -1.74 -23.66 9.72
C VAL A 410 -1.83 -22.17 9.45
N GLU A 411 -1.08 -21.40 10.22
CA GLU A 411 -0.87 -19.97 9.93
C GLU A 411 0.25 -19.83 8.91
N VAL A 412 0.07 -18.94 7.93
CA VAL A 412 1.07 -18.63 6.91
C VAL A 412 1.27 -17.13 6.85
N LEU A 413 2.48 -16.65 7.16
CA LEU A 413 2.88 -15.27 7.02
C LEU A 413 3.92 -15.14 5.90
N ALA A 414 3.56 -14.47 4.81
CA ALA A 414 4.39 -14.44 3.59
C ALA A 414 4.50 -13.06 2.95
N ASN A 415 5.63 -12.81 2.28
CA ASN A 415 5.77 -11.67 1.37
C ASN A 415 5.16 -11.94 -0.02
N TYR A 416 5.12 -10.92 -0.88
CA TYR A 416 4.17 -10.84 -1.99
C TYR A 416 4.25 -12.01 -2.99
N THR A 417 5.44 -12.36 -3.48
CA THR A 417 5.56 -13.46 -4.45
C THR A 417 5.42 -14.83 -3.80
N ALA A 418 5.94 -15.00 -2.57
CA ALA A 418 5.76 -16.21 -1.77
C ALA A 418 4.27 -16.49 -1.49
N PHE A 419 3.53 -15.47 -1.04
CA PHE A 419 2.08 -15.50 -0.83
C PHE A 419 1.32 -15.83 -2.12
N ARG A 420 1.62 -15.11 -3.21
CA ARG A 420 0.98 -15.29 -4.53
C ARG A 420 1.13 -16.72 -5.04
N ASP A 421 2.34 -17.25 -5.03
CA ASP A 421 2.66 -18.54 -5.65
C ASP A 421 2.25 -19.72 -4.76
N LEU A 422 2.36 -19.59 -3.43
CA LEU A 422 1.77 -20.55 -2.50
C LEU A 422 0.24 -20.59 -2.65
N ARG A 423 -0.46 -19.44 -2.61
CA ARG A 423 -1.93 -19.37 -2.78
C ARG A 423 -2.38 -20.01 -4.09
N LYS A 424 -1.65 -19.78 -5.18
CA LYS A 424 -1.88 -20.39 -6.50
C LYS A 424 -1.66 -21.91 -6.49
N ASN A 425 -0.69 -22.42 -5.73
CA ASN A 425 -0.43 -23.85 -5.62
C ASN A 425 -1.43 -24.56 -4.70
N LEU A 426 -1.82 -23.96 -3.56
CA LEU A 426 -2.83 -24.52 -2.65
C LEU A 426 -4.24 -24.55 -3.26
N THR A 427 -4.57 -23.61 -4.15
CA THR A 427 -5.89 -23.53 -4.82
C THR A 427 -5.95 -24.24 -6.18
N ARG A 428 -4.82 -24.78 -6.65
CA ARG A 428 -4.78 -25.58 -7.90
C ARG A 428 -5.53 -26.90 -7.67
N PRO A 429 -6.51 -27.27 -8.54
CA PRO A 429 -7.15 -28.57 -8.43
C PRO A 429 -6.12 -29.69 -8.48
N THR A 430 -6.16 -30.58 -7.49
CA THR A 430 -5.45 -31.87 -7.55
C THR A 430 -5.92 -32.59 -8.81
N PRO A 431 -5.02 -33.07 -9.68
CA PRO A 431 -5.41 -33.92 -10.79
C PRO A 431 -6.20 -35.13 -10.23
N PRO A 432 -7.26 -35.61 -10.91
CA PRO A 432 -7.86 -36.89 -10.54
C PRO A 432 -6.76 -37.96 -10.58
N ASP A 433 -6.78 -38.87 -9.62
CA ASP A 433 -5.72 -39.87 -9.42
C ASP A 433 -5.76 -40.92 -10.54
N THR A 434 -5.11 -40.59 -11.67
CA THR A 434 -4.99 -41.47 -12.82
C THR A 434 -3.95 -42.54 -12.51
N ASP A 435 -4.46 -43.75 -12.29
CA ASP A 435 -3.75 -44.96 -11.90
C ASP A 435 -2.34 -45.14 -12.47
N ARG A 436 -1.49 -45.83 -11.69
CA ARG A 436 -0.17 -46.32 -12.14
C ARG A 436 -0.31 -47.52 -13.10
N ALA A 437 -0.97 -47.32 -14.24
CA ALA A 437 -1.21 -48.36 -15.24
C ALA A 437 -1.03 -47.85 -16.69
N THR A 438 -0.43 -48.71 -17.52
CA THR A 438 -0.25 -48.55 -18.97
C THR A 438 0.54 -47.32 -19.45
N GLY A 439 1.80 -47.53 -19.85
CA GLY A 439 2.56 -46.53 -20.60
C GLY A 439 2.13 -46.47 -22.06
N THR A 440 1.93 -45.26 -22.60
CA THR A 440 1.81 -44.98 -24.04
C THR A 440 2.32 -43.55 -24.28
N PRO A 441 3.14 -43.27 -25.32
CA PRO A 441 3.69 -41.93 -25.54
C PRO A 441 2.61 -40.90 -25.90
N ALA A 442 2.69 -39.70 -25.32
CA ALA A 442 1.85 -38.57 -25.70
C ALA A 442 2.27 -38.01 -27.07
N GLY A 443 1.30 -37.67 -27.92
CA GLY A 443 1.52 -37.07 -29.24
C GLY A 443 1.78 -35.55 -29.17
N ASP A 444 2.48 -35.02 -30.18
CA ASP A 444 2.83 -33.59 -30.31
C ASP A 444 1.57 -32.71 -30.49
N PRO A 445 1.27 -31.76 -29.57
CA PRO A 445 0.09 -30.90 -29.62
C PRO A 445 0.23 -29.74 -30.62
N ARG A 446 0.54 -30.04 -31.89
CA ARG A 446 0.75 -29.06 -32.97
C ARG A 446 -0.02 -29.36 -34.27
N SER A 447 -1.32 -29.69 -34.18
CA SER A 447 -2.19 -29.77 -35.36
C SER A 447 -3.71 -29.62 -35.10
N THR A 448 -4.16 -28.47 -34.61
CA THR A 448 -5.57 -28.04 -34.74
C THR A 448 -5.68 -26.58 -35.18
N GLY A 449 -6.26 -26.34 -36.36
CA GLY A 449 -6.44 -25.00 -36.95
C GLY A 449 -7.55 -24.16 -36.29
N GLY A 450 -7.44 -23.91 -34.99
CA GLY A 450 -8.34 -22.99 -34.28
C GLY A 450 -8.09 -21.54 -34.69
N GLU A 451 -9.16 -20.77 -34.89
CA GLU A 451 -9.08 -19.34 -35.15
C GLU A 451 -8.28 -18.62 -34.05
N THR A 452 -7.39 -17.70 -34.43
CA THR A 452 -6.61 -16.92 -33.46
C THR A 452 -7.52 -15.97 -32.66
N ALA A 453 -7.09 -15.57 -31.47
CA ALA A 453 -7.83 -14.56 -30.70
C ALA A 453 -7.98 -13.23 -31.46
N VAL A 454 -6.98 -12.87 -32.29
CA VAL A 454 -6.99 -11.71 -33.18
C VAL A 454 -8.09 -11.84 -34.24
N GLY A 455 -8.25 -13.02 -34.86
CA GLY A 455 -9.35 -13.28 -35.80
C GLY A 455 -10.73 -13.07 -35.18
N ARG A 456 -10.95 -13.57 -33.96
CA ARG A 456 -12.19 -13.33 -33.20
C ARG A 456 -12.43 -11.85 -32.89
N LEU A 457 -11.39 -11.10 -32.49
CA LEU A 457 -11.50 -9.65 -32.25
C LEU A 457 -11.92 -8.90 -33.51
N ALA A 458 -11.21 -9.10 -34.63
CA ALA A 458 -11.50 -8.40 -35.87
C ALA A 458 -12.89 -8.76 -36.43
N ARG A 459 -13.36 -10.00 -36.21
CA ARG A 459 -14.72 -10.44 -36.56
C ARG A 459 -15.81 -9.85 -35.65
N TRP A 460 -15.49 -9.49 -34.41
CA TRP A 460 -16.38 -8.77 -33.49
C TRP A 460 -16.43 -7.27 -33.81
N ALA A 461 -15.28 -6.63 -34.06
CA ALA A 461 -15.20 -5.22 -34.45
C ALA A 461 -16.04 -4.93 -35.70
N ARG A 462 -15.90 -5.76 -36.76
CA ARG A 462 -16.73 -5.69 -37.98
C ARG A 462 -18.23 -5.98 -37.78
N ARG A 463 -18.65 -6.49 -36.62
CA ARG A 463 -20.08 -6.59 -36.25
C ARG A 463 -20.58 -5.38 -35.47
N MET A 464 -19.71 -4.71 -34.72
CA MET A 464 -20.03 -3.50 -33.96
C MET A 464 -20.04 -2.23 -34.83
N ALA A 465 -19.24 -2.19 -35.89
CA ALA A 465 -19.19 -1.04 -36.82
C ALA A 465 -20.50 -0.82 -37.60
N GLY A 466 -21.27 -1.88 -37.82
CA GLY A 466 -22.44 -1.88 -38.71
C GLY A 466 -22.07 -1.94 -40.20
N PRO A 467 -23.04 -2.19 -41.09
CA PRO A 467 -22.84 -2.10 -42.53
C PRO A 467 -23.20 -0.69 -43.04
N ASP A 468 -22.25 0.24 -43.01
CA ASP A 468 -22.10 1.41 -43.90
C ASP A 468 -20.89 2.26 -43.44
N ASP A 469 -20.38 3.15 -44.30
CA ASP A 469 -19.12 3.89 -44.11
C ASP A 469 -19.14 4.86 -42.91
N ASN A 470 -18.75 4.37 -41.74
CA ASN A 470 -18.63 5.16 -40.51
C ASN A 470 -17.15 5.40 -40.14
N PRO A 471 -16.63 6.65 -40.18
CA PRO A 471 -15.23 6.94 -39.86
C PRO A 471 -14.85 6.68 -38.39
N LEU A 472 -15.82 6.58 -37.46
CA LEU A 472 -15.53 6.04 -36.12
C LEU A 472 -15.18 4.54 -36.16
N GLY A 473 -15.75 3.77 -37.10
CA GLY A 473 -15.46 2.35 -37.28
C GLY A 473 -14.00 2.11 -37.67
N GLU A 474 -13.51 2.82 -38.69
CA GLU A 474 -12.10 2.78 -39.09
C GLU A 474 -11.18 3.28 -37.96
N THR A 475 -11.55 4.36 -37.28
CA THR A 475 -10.79 4.88 -36.12
C THR A 475 -10.70 3.85 -35.00
N ILE A 476 -11.77 3.11 -34.72
CA ILE A 476 -11.81 2.05 -33.72
C ILE A 476 -11.00 0.82 -34.18
N GLU A 477 -11.10 0.37 -35.42
CA GLU A 477 -10.30 -0.77 -35.91
C GLU A 477 -8.80 -0.41 -35.92
N ALA A 478 -8.41 0.78 -36.40
CA ALA A 478 -7.03 1.26 -36.35
C ALA A 478 -6.52 1.42 -34.92
N THR A 479 -7.34 1.92 -33.99
CA THR A 479 -6.98 2.04 -32.57
C THR A 479 -6.83 0.67 -31.91
N ILE A 480 -7.72 -0.30 -32.19
CA ILE A 480 -7.63 -1.66 -31.65
C ILE A 480 -6.43 -2.42 -32.21
N VAL A 481 -6.08 -2.23 -33.49
CA VAL A 481 -4.87 -2.80 -34.10
C VAL A 481 -3.61 -2.18 -33.48
N ASN A 482 -3.50 -0.85 -33.39
CA ASN A 482 -2.39 -0.20 -32.69
C ASN A 482 -2.28 -0.63 -31.22
N VAL A 483 -3.41 -0.75 -30.49
CA VAL A 483 -3.42 -1.26 -29.12
C VAL A 483 -2.97 -2.72 -29.05
N ALA A 484 -3.32 -3.56 -30.02
CA ALA A 484 -2.85 -4.95 -30.07
C ALA A 484 -1.33 -5.03 -30.31
N GLU A 485 -0.77 -4.17 -31.18
CA GLU A 485 0.68 -4.08 -31.41
C GLU A 485 1.43 -3.48 -30.21
N VAL A 486 0.86 -2.45 -29.56
CA VAL A 486 1.40 -1.85 -28.32
C VAL A 486 1.33 -2.84 -27.15
N CYS A 487 0.25 -3.59 -26.98
CA CYS A 487 0.23 -4.71 -26.01
C CYS A 487 1.26 -5.79 -26.38
N GLY A 488 1.53 -5.98 -27.67
CA GLY A 488 2.59 -6.84 -28.18
C GLY A 488 4.02 -6.33 -27.90
N SER A 489 4.25 -5.02 -27.79
CA SER A 489 5.56 -4.45 -27.42
C SER A 489 5.72 -4.34 -25.90
N VAL A 490 4.73 -3.77 -25.20
CA VAL A 490 4.69 -3.64 -23.74
C VAL A 490 4.76 -5.01 -23.04
N GLY A 491 4.11 -6.03 -23.59
CA GLY A 491 4.20 -7.41 -23.09
C GLY A 491 5.60 -8.04 -23.15
N ARG A 492 6.52 -7.47 -23.95
CA ARG A 492 7.95 -7.83 -24.01
C ARG A 492 8.86 -6.89 -23.22
N SER A 493 8.30 -5.81 -22.67
CA SER A 493 8.99 -4.86 -21.78
C SER A 493 8.72 -5.14 -20.30
N ILE A 494 7.49 -5.54 -19.96
CA ILE A 494 7.10 -5.88 -18.57
C ILE A 494 7.52 -7.31 -18.19
N ILE A 495 7.50 -8.24 -19.15
CA ILE A 495 8.07 -9.59 -18.97
C ILE A 495 9.50 -9.54 -19.50
N GLY A 496 10.47 -9.40 -18.58
CA GLY A 496 11.89 -9.44 -18.92
C GLY A 496 12.24 -10.71 -19.70
N ALA A 497 13.00 -10.55 -20.79
CA ALA A 497 13.36 -11.68 -21.65
C ALA A 497 14.12 -12.76 -20.84
N PRO A 498 13.76 -14.06 -20.96
CA PRO A 498 14.43 -15.11 -20.21
C PRO A 498 15.91 -15.16 -20.59
N ALA A 499 16.78 -15.00 -19.59
CA ALA A 499 18.22 -15.13 -19.77
C ALA A 499 18.54 -16.51 -20.36
N LYS A 500 19.34 -16.55 -21.43
CA LYS A 500 19.74 -17.81 -22.07
C LYS A 500 20.63 -18.59 -21.11
N THR A 501 20.13 -19.70 -20.59
CA THR A 501 20.88 -20.66 -19.78
C THR A 501 21.95 -21.35 -20.62
N THR A 502 23.16 -20.78 -20.65
CA THR A 502 24.35 -21.48 -21.15
C THR A 502 24.70 -22.61 -20.18
N ALA A 503 24.72 -23.84 -20.66
CA ALA A 503 25.06 -25.00 -19.85
C ALA A 503 26.52 -24.93 -19.36
N PRO A 504 26.81 -25.36 -18.10
CA PRO A 504 28.18 -25.41 -17.61
C PRO A 504 28.97 -26.55 -18.28
N PRO A 505 30.26 -26.37 -18.60
CA PRO A 505 31.12 -27.44 -19.06
C PRO A 505 31.44 -28.43 -17.92
N THR A 506 31.69 -29.68 -18.27
CA THR A 506 31.83 -30.82 -17.34
C THR A 506 33.23 -30.98 -16.77
N SER A 507 33.31 -31.18 -15.45
CA SER A 507 34.28 -32.01 -14.70
C SER A 507 35.78 -31.98 -15.10
N GLY A 508 36.61 -31.43 -14.21
CA GLY A 508 38.05 -31.73 -14.10
C GLY A 508 38.43 -31.96 -12.63
N GLU A 509 39.32 -32.92 -12.36
CA GLU A 509 39.69 -33.35 -11.00
C GLU A 509 40.82 -32.51 -10.34
N PRO A 510 41.03 -32.61 -9.01
CA PRO A 510 41.68 -31.55 -8.23
C PRO A 510 43.21 -31.62 -8.16
N GLY A 511 43.83 -30.43 -8.09
CA GLY A 511 45.23 -30.22 -7.69
C GLY A 511 45.30 -29.41 -6.38
N SER A 512 46.22 -29.77 -5.48
CA SER A 512 46.34 -29.23 -4.12
C SER A 512 47.60 -28.34 -3.96
N PRO A 513 47.90 -27.70 -2.80
CA PRO A 513 48.00 -26.23 -2.78
C PRO A 513 49.40 -25.65 -2.48
N SER A 514 49.58 -24.36 -2.75
CA SER A 514 50.80 -23.59 -2.39
C SER A 514 50.49 -22.23 -1.76
N ARG A 515 51.27 -21.84 -0.75
CA ARG A 515 51.17 -20.59 0.02
C ARG A 515 51.71 -19.37 -0.74
N THR A 516 50.97 -18.26 -0.69
CA THR A 516 51.33 -16.86 -0.29
C THR A 516 50.18 -15.95 -0.75
N GLY A 517 49.92 -14.74 -0.24
CA GLY A 517 50.54 -13.91 0.81
C GLY A 517 50.01 -12.47 0.64
N ARG A 518 50.04 -11.64 1.71
CA ARG A 518 49.62 -10.20 1.72
C ARG A 518 49.99 -9.45 0.42
N HIS A 519 49.16 -8.58 -0.16
CA HIS A 519 48.75 -7.30 0.43
C HIS A 519 47.45 -6.70 -0.15
N TRP A 520 47.03 -5.54 0.40
CA TRP A 520 45.98 -4.64 -0.09
C TRP A 520 46.60 -3.38 -0.73
N LEU A 521 45.76 -2.64 -1.47
CA LEU A 521 45.88 -1.26 -2.03
C LEU A 521 46.40 -1.07 -3.47
N ASP A 522 45.67 -0.19 -4.17
CA ASP A 522 45.94 0.67 -5.35
C ASP A 522 46.32 -0.04 -6.69
N ASP A 523 45.93 0.42 -7.88
CA ASP A 523 45.59 1.77 -8.38
C ASP A 523 44.22 1.88 -9.13
N ASP A 524 43.85 3.12 -9.49
CA ASP A 524 42.74 3.51 -10.38
C ASP A 524 42.89 3.07 -11.85
N ASP A 525 41.77 3.03 -12.59
CA ASP A 525 41.75 3.55 -13.97
C ASP A 525 40.34 4.05 -14.37
N ALA A 526 40.25 5.15 -15.12
CA ALA A 526 39.01 5.88 -15.36
C ALA A 526 38.76 6.18 -16.86
N ALA A 527 37.49 6.21 -17.27
CA ALA A 527 37.11 6.54 -18.65
C ALA A 527 35.96 7.57 -18.72
N ALA A 528 36.15 8.59 -19.55
CA ALA A 528 35.16 9.63 -19.85
C ALA A 528 33.89 9.04 -20.51
N ALA A 529 32.64 9.51 -20.28
CA ALA A 529 32.10 10.85 -20.11
C ALA A 529 32.00 11.69 -21.39
N GLU A 530 30.78 12.12 -21.74
CA GLU A 530 30.56 13.34 -22.53
C GLU A 530 29.16 13.91 -22.27
N THR A 531 29.06 15.23 -22.02
CA THR A 531 27.80 15.99 -21.90
C THR A 531 28.11 17.44 -22.28
N ALA A 532 27.20 18.12 -22.98
CA ALA A 532 27.43 19.48 -23.48
C ALA A 532 26.10 20.29 -23.53
N ALA A 533 26.10 21.63 -23.48
CA ALA A 533 27.06 22.60 -22.91
C ALA A 533 26.43 24.01 -22.93
N ALA A 534 26.53 24.77 -21.83
CA ALA A 534 26.47 26.25 -21.70
C ALA A 534 26.58 26.60 -20.19
N ALA A 535 27.45 27.46 -19.64
CA ALA A 535 27.97 28.78 -20.07
C ALA A 535 26.94 29.92 -19.85
N ASP A 536 27.16 30.98 -19.07
CA ASP A 536 28.29 31.44 -18.21
C ASP A 536 27.70 31.97 -16.85
N ASP A 537 28.32 32.71 -15.91
CA ASP A 537 29.55 33.53 -15.80
C ASP A 537 29.99 33.65 -14.31
N HIS A 538 31.02 34.46 -14.00
CA HIS A 538 31.70 34.65 -12.71
C HIS A 538 31.06 35.72 -11.78
N GLY A 539 31.41 35.84 -10.48
CA GLY A 539 32.39 35.09 -9.67
C GLY A 539 32.51 35.57 -8.21
N THR A 540 33.54 35.11 -7.50
CA THR A 540 33.78 35.26 -6.04
C THR A 540 35.29 35.22 -5.74
N PRO A 541 35.75 35.55 -4.52
CA PRO A 541 35.34 36.60 -3.57
C PRO A 541 36.57 37.48 -3.17
N ASP A 542 36.43 38.38 -2.19
CA ASP A 542 37.59 38.89 -1.44
C ASP A 542 37.22 39.44 -0.05
N THR A 543 38.09 39.27 0.95
CA THR A 543 37.94 39.79 2.33
C THR A 543 39.31 39.89 3.01
N PRO A 544 39.64 40.99 3.72
CA PRO A 544 39.95 40.80 5.15
C PRO A 544 39.64 41.98 6.11
N ALA A 545 39.27 41.59 7.34
CA ALA A 545 39.68 42.14 8.65
C ALA A 545 39.36 43.58 9.14
N ASP A 546 39.02 43.61 10.43
CA ASP A 546 39.22 44.64 11.48
C ASP A 546 38.82 46.12 11.26
N ASP A 547 37.88 46.60 12.09
CA ASP A 547 38.30 47.31 13.32
C ASP A 547 37.21 47.28 14.42
N ALA A 548 37.55 47.62 15.67
CA ALA A 548 36.63 47.61 16.82
C ALA A 548 36.81 48.85 17.73
N PRO A 549 35.83 49.15 18.60
CA PRO A 549 36.20 49.35 20.01
C PRO A 549 35.18 48.81 21.05
N ARG A 550 35.56 48.87 22.34
CA ARG A 550 34.84 48.29 23.49
C ARG A 550 34.35 49.33 24.50
N SER A 551 33.30 48.99 25.24
CA SER A 551 33.13 49.24 26.68
C SER A 551 32.29 48.08 27.28
N ALA A 552 32.56 47.47 28.43
CA ALA A 552 32.86 47.97 29.79
C ALA A 552 31.61 48.64 30.42
N ALA A 553 30.75 48.03 31.26
CA ALA A 553 30.82 47.00 32.33
C ALA A 553 30.87 47.59 33.75
N ASP A 554 30.02 47.07 34.66
CA ASP A 554 30.31 46.99 36.10
C ASP A 554 29.42 45.93 36.82
N HIS A 555 29.73 45.60 38.09
CA HIS A 555 29.17 44.50 38.91
C HIS A 555 28.59 44.96 40.27
N THR A 556 28.15 43.97 41.10
CA THR A 556 27.71 43.99 42.52
C THR A 556 26.19 43.99 42.78
N ALA A 557 25.64 43.41 43.87
CA ALA A 557 26.04 42.29 44.76
C ALA A 557 24.81 41.82 45.60
N ALA A 558 24.86 40.63 46.22
CA ALA A 558 23.80 40.10 47.12
C ALA A 558 24.05 40.44 48.61
N PRO A 559 23.06 40.28 49.53
CA PRO A 559 22.95 39.02 50.31
C PRO A 559 21.50 38.61 50.76
N ALA A 560 21.40 37.65 51.68
CA ALA A 560 20.18 37.03 52.28
C ALA A 560 19.55 37.88 53.44
N SER A 561 18.54 37.49 54.24
CA SER A 561 17.84 36.21 54.56
C SER A 561 16.34 36.45 54.93
N ASP A 562 15.45 35.49 55.26
CA ASP A 562 15.28 34.71 56.52
C ASP A 562 14.10 33.68 56.46
N THR A 563 13.97 32.79 57.47
CA THR A 563 12.85 31.81 57.70
C THR A 563 12.87 31.31 59.16
N PRO A 564 11.89 30.51 59.68
CA PRO A 564 10.42 30.46 59.50
C PRO A 564 9.71 30.80 60.87
N PRO A 565 8.71 30.10 61.51
CA PRO A 565 8.64 28.63 61.74
C PRO A 565 7.23 27.94 61.95
N VAL A 566 7.27 26.60 62.15
CA VAL A 566 6.28 25.66 62.76
C VAL A 566 4.84 25.50 62.20
N GLY A 567 4.49 24.24 61.86
CA GLY A 567 3.12 23.70 61.86
C GLY A 567 3.14 22.19 61.56
N ALA A 568 2.71 21.32 62.50
CA ALA A 568 2.93 19.87 62.42
C ALA A 568 1.62 19.06 62.39
N GLY A 569 1.65 17.88 61.73
CA GLY A 569 0.56 16.90 61.75
C GLY A 569 0.98 15.58 61.08
N ALA A 570 0.96 14.48 61.82
CA ALA A 570 1.35 13.15 61.36
C ALA A 570 0.47 12.05 61.99
N GLY A 571 0.42 10.88 61.36
CA GLY A 571 -0.21 9.67 61.90
C GLY A 571 -1.36 9.13 61.05
N GLY A 572 -1.09 8.11 60.25
CA GLY A 572 -2.11 7.40 59.46
C GLY A 572 -2.61 6.13 60.16
N ARG A 573 -3.26 5.27 59.38
CA ARG A 573 -3.32 3.82 59.56
C ARG A 573 -3.55 3.14 58.21
#